data_AF-A0A8T6RLP0-F1
#
_entry.id   AF-A0A8T6RLP0-F1
#
_cell.length_a   1.000
_cell.length_b   1.000
_cell.length_c   1.000
_cell.angle_alpha   90.00
_cell.angle_beta   90.00
_cell.angle_gamma   90.00
#
_symmetry.space_group_name_H-M   'P 1'
#
loop_
_entity.id
_entity.type
_entity.pdbx_description
1 polymer ?
#
loop_
_entity_poly.entity_id
_entity_poly.type
_entity_poly.pdbx_seq_one_letter_code
_entity_poly.pdbx_strand_id
1 'polypeptide(L)'
;MVIINFYLRDLPKDQQEKSAEVSLNDSIGKIKGIVRKLYSINQLYTITLMHFGEVLENEKQVKEYDLTNGKVKVMLIKTSDMREL
;
A
#
# COMPACT_ATOMS: atom_id res chain seq x y z
N MET A 1 14.02 1.91 11.59
CA MET A 1 13.29 2.49 10.44
C MET A 1 13.68 1.69 9.20
N VAL A 2 12.78 1.58 8.22
CA VAL A 2 13.05 0.94 6.92
C VAL A 2 12.40 1.74 5.79
N ILE A 3 12.95 1.65 4.58
CA ILE A 3 12.37 2.25 3.37
C ILE A 3 11.56 1.18 2.63
N ILE A 4 10.30 1.49 2.34
CA ILE A 4 9.43 0.63 1.51
C ILE A 4 9.19 1.30 0.17
N ASN A 5 9.31 0.53 -0.92
CA ASN A 5 9.02 0.98 -2.28
C ASN A 5 7.62 0.52 -2.70
N PHE A 6 6.75 1.47 -3.02
CA PHE A 6 5.39 1.22 -3.48
C PHE A 6 5.30 1.38 -4.99
N TYR A 7 4.43 0.60 -5.61
CA TYR A 7 4.15 0.66 -7.03
C TYR A 7 2.64 0.68 -7.31
N LEU A 8 2.17 1.69 -8.05
CA LEU A 8 0.78 1.82 -8.50
C LEU A 8 0.73 1.91 -10.03
N ARG A 9 0.28 0.84 -10.68
CA ARG A 9 0.33 0.69 -12.16
C ARG A 9 -0.52 1.71 -12.93
N ASP A 10 -1.61 2.18 -12.34
CA ASP A 10 -2.64 2.95 -13.04
C ASP A 10 -2.27 4.44 -13.22
N LEU A 11 -1.06 4.84 -12.83
CA LEU A 11 -0.54 6.20 -12.98
C LEU A 11 0.44 6.34 -14.15
N PRO A 12 0.73 7.57 -14.61
CA PRO A 12 1.86 7.84 -15.51
C PRO A 12 3.17 7.30 -14.95
N LYS A 13 4.07 6.81 -15.82
CA LYS A 13 5.29 6.05 -15.44
C LYS A 13 6.16 6.77 -14.39
N ASP A 14 6.29 8.08 -14.50
CA ASP A 14 7.03 8.96 -13.58
C ASP A 14 6.39 9.09 -12.19
N GLN A 15 5.13 8.67 -12.05
CA GLN A 15 4.34 8.75 -10.81
C GLN A 15 4.02 7.37 -10.22
N GLN A 16 4.36 6.27 -10.91
CA GLN A 16 3.99 4.90 -10.48
C GLN A 16 4.76 4.44 -9.25
N GLU A 17 5.98 4.94 -9.04
CA GLU A 17 6.86 4.51 -7.95
C GLU A 17 7.04 5.62 -6.92
N LYS A 18 6.78 5.28 -5.66
CA LYS A 18 7.00 6.16 -4.51
C LYS A 18 7.56 5.35 -3.35
N SER A 19 8.32 6.00 -2.49
CA SER A 19 8.90 5.35 -1.31
C SER A 19 8.58 6.12 -0.04
N ALA A 20 8.53 5.42 1.08
CA ALA A 20 8.43 6.05 2.40
C ALA A 20 9.30 5.33 3.43
N GLU A 21 9.83 6.12 4.36
CA GLU A 21 10.47 5.62 5.57
C GLU A 21 9.40 5.34 6.64
N VAL A 22 9.43 4.13 7.20
CA VAL A 22 8.43 3.66 8.17
C VAL A 22 9.10 2.91 9.33
N SER A 23 8.37 2.75 10.43
CA SER A 23 8.81 1.90 11.54
C SER A 23 8.46 0.44 11.28
N LEU A 24 9.35 -0.47 11.69
CA LEU A 24 9.08 -1.92 11.67
C LEU A 24 7.87 -2.32 12.52
N ASN A 25 7.51 -1.50 13.51
CA ASN A 25 6.35 -1.72 14.38
C ASN A 25 5.08 -1.01 13.88
N ASP A 26 5.13 -0.28 12.77
CA ASP A 26 3.94 0.33 12.19
C ASP A 26 2.99 -0.75 11.67
N SER A 27 1.69 -0.57 11.89
CA SER A 27 0.68 -1.46 11.31
C SER A 27 0.50 -1.20 9.82
N ILE A 28 0.14 -2.23 9.06
CA ILE A 28 -0.17 -2.08 7.62
C ILE A 28 -1.33 -1.10 7.40
N GLY A 29 -2.29 -1.03 8.32
CA GLY A 29 -3.35 -0.01 8.28
C GLY A 29 -2.79 1.42 8.27
N LYS A 30 -1.76 1.70 9.10
CA LYS A 30 -1.03 2.97 9.08
C LYS A 30 -0.30 3.17 7.76
N ILE A 31 0.33 2.13 7.22
CA ILE A 31 1.04 2.18 5.93
C ILE A 31 0.08 2.54 4.78
N LYS A 32 -1.13 1.97 4.75
CA LYS A 32 -2.17 2.35 3.77
C LYS A 32 -2.53 3.83 3.86
N GLY A 33 -2.56 4.40 5.07
CA GLY A 33 -2.74 5.84 5.29
C GLY A 33 -1.61 6.68 4.70
N ILE A 34 -0.35 6.23 4.80
CA ILE A 34 0.80 6.87 4.17
C ILE A 34 0.68 6.81 2.65
N VAL A 35 0.41 5.63 2.08
CA VAL A 35 0.20 5.43 0.64
C VAL A 35 -0.90 6.34 0.09
N ARG A 36 -2.02 6.47 0.83
CA ARG A 36 -3.11 7.39 0.45
C ARG A 36 -2.62 8.82 0.26
N LYS A 37 -1.78 9.32 1.17
CA LYS A 37 -1.21 10.67 1.09
C LYS A 37 -0.17 10.77 -0.02
N LEU A 38 0.71 9.78 -0.15
CA LEU A 38 1.76 9.75 -1.17
C LEU A 38 1.18 9.86 -2.58
N TYR A 39 0.11 9.14 -2.88
CA TYR A 39 -0.51 9.09 -4.21
C TYR A 39 -1.75 9.99 -4.35
N SER A 40 -2.07 10.81 -3.34
CA SER A 40 -3.28 11.65 -3.33
C SER A 40 -4.58 10.87 -3.64
N ILE A 41 -4.71 9.65 -3.11
CA ILE A 41 -5.81 8.73 -3.41
C ILE A 41 -7.10 9.19 -2.70
N ASN A 42 -8.17 9.37 -3.49
CA ASN A 42 -9.49 9.74 -2.99
C ASN A 42 -10.09 8.68 -2.03
N GLN A 43 -10.83 9.12 -1.02
CA GLN A 43 -11.48 8.27 -0.01
C GLN A 43 -12.48 7.25 -0.59
N LEU A 44 -12.99 7.47 -1.80
CA LEU A 44 -13.86 6.55 -2.54
C LEU A 44 -13.14 5.28 -3.04
N TYR A 45 -11.84 5.15 -2.80
CA TYR A 45 -11.06 3.96 -3.12
C TYR A 45 -10.57 3.28 -1.85
N THR A 46 -10.81 1.98 -1.76
CA THR A 46 -10.16 1.07 -0.82
C THR A 46 -8.75 0.76 -1.33
N ILE A 47 -7.76 0.84 -0.43
CA ILE A 47 -6.36 0.54 -0.74
C ILE A 47 -6.04 -0.88 -0.27
N THR A 48 -5.64 -1.73 -1.22
CA THR A 48 -5.08 -3.06 -0.94
C THR A 48 -3.59 -3.03 -1.25
N LEU A 49 -2.78 -3.50 -0.31
CA LEU A 49 -1.33 -3.64 -0.49
C LEU A 49 -1.02 -5.11 -0.69
N MET A 50 -0.17 -5.40 -1.66
CA MET A 50 0.24 -6.77 -1.99
C MET A 50 1.76 -6.86 -2.11
N HIS A 51 2.33 -7.92 -1.56
CA HIS A 51 3.77 -8.18 -1.59
C HIS A 51 4.01 -9.68 -1.75
N PHE A 52 4.88 -10.08 -2.68
CA PHE A 52 5.13 -11.49 -3.05
C PHE A 52 3.88 -12.36 -3.25
N GLY A 53 2.81 -11.79 -3.79
CA GLY A 53 1.55 -12.50 -4.04
C GLY A 53 0.58 -12.54 -2.84
N GLU A 54 0.99 -12.07 -1.68
CA GLU A 54 0.17 -12.02 -0.47
C GLU A 54 -0.44 -10.63 -0.26
N VAL A 55 -1.70 -10.59 0.22
CA VAL A 55 -2.37 -9.35 0.61
C VAL A 55 -2.00 -9.01 2.04
N LEU A 56 -1.56 -7.76 2.26
CA LEU A 56 -1.15 -7.29 3.57
C LEU A 56 -2.38 -6.91 4.42
N GLU A 57 -2.57 -7.64 5.53
CA GLU A 57 -3.62 -7.45 6.52
C GLU A 57 -3.36 -6.22 7.39
N ASN A 58 -4.41 -5.44 7.72
CA ASN A 58 -4.28 -4.13 8.37
C ASN A 58 -3.69 -4.20 9.78
N GLU A 59 -3.99 -5.28 10.49
CA GLU A 59 -3.71 -5.53 11.89
C GLU A 59 -2.25 -5.94 12.11
N LYS A 60 -1.60 -6.50 11.08
CA LYS A 60 -0.20 -6.93 11.13
C LYS A 60 0.76 -5.74 11.03
N GLN A 61 1.97 -5.93 11.53
CA GLN A 61 3.05 -4.96 11.54
C GLN A 61 3.99 -5.13 10.33
N VAL A 62 4.70 -4.06 9.97
CA VAL A 62 5.70 -4.08 8.89
C VAL A 62 6.71 -5.22 9.08
N LYS A 63 7.20 -5.46 10.30
CA LYS A 63 8.19 -6.52 10.59
C LYS A 63 7.71 -7.94 10.34
N GLU A 64 6.40 -8.16 10.25
CA GLU A 64 5.82 -9.48 9.96
C GLU A 64 5.91 -9.83 8.47
N TYR A 65 6.29 -8.86 7.65
CA TYR A 65 6.48 -9.01 6.22
C TYR A 65 7.90 -8.55 5.84
N ASP A 66 8.54 -9.21 4.88
CA ASP A 66 9.86 -8.81 4.40
C ASP A 66 9.78 -7.64 3.39
N LEU A 67 9.10 -6.55 3.77
CA LEU A 67 8.79 -5.41 2.89
C LEU A 67 10.03 -4.63 2.45
N THR A 68 11.18 -4.88 3.09
CA THR A 68 12.48 -4.34 2.69
C THR A 68 12.99 -4.95 1.40
N ASN A 69 12.60 -6.18 1.09
CA ASN A 69 13.05 -6.89 -0.09
C ASN A 69 11.97 -6.85 -1.18
N GLY A 70 12.03 -5.83 -2.04
CA GLY A 70 11.20 -5.75 -3.25
C GLY A 70 10.23 -4.58 -3.27
N LYS A 71 9.12 -4.74 -4.01
CA LYS A 71 8.09 -3.71 -4.18
C LYS A 71 6.78 -4.16 -3.57
N VAL A 72 6.07 -3.20 -2.98
CA VAL A 72 4.69 -3.36 -2.52
C VAL A 72 3.76 -2.81 -3.59
N LYS A 73 2.97 -3.69 -4.19
CA LYS A 73 1.96 -3.31 -5.18
C LYS A 73 0.77 -2.66 -4.46
N VAL A 74 0.37 -1.48 -4.93
CA VAL A 74 -0.82 -0.76 -4.51
C VAL A 74 -1.93 -1.09 -5.49
N MET A 75 -3.08 -1.53 -4.97
CA MET A 75 -4.30 -1.78 -5.75
C MET A 75 -5.43 -0.91 -5.20
N LEU A 76 -6.18 -0.30 -6.11
CA LEU A 76 -7.30 0.57 -5.77
C LEU A 76 -8.61 -0.10 -6.19
N ILE A 77 -9.53 -0.27 -5.25
CA ILE A 77 -10.86 -0.82 -5.51
C ILE A 77 -11.87 0.28 -5.19
N LYS A 78 -12.75 0.65 -6.14
CA LYS A 78 -13.79 1.63 -5.86
C LYS A 78 -14.75 1.07 -4.82
N THR A 79 -15.06 1.88 -3.80
CA THR A 79 -15.94 1.47 -2.71
C THR A 79 -17.37 1.19 -3.18
N SER A 80 -17.82 1.78 -4.30
CA SER A 80 -19.11 1.46 -4.95
C SER A 80 -19.21 0.00 -5.39
N ASP A 81 -18.08 -0.57 -5.81
CA ASP A 81 -18.02 -1.89 -6.44
C ASP A 81 -17.98 -3.01 -5.37
N MET A 82 -17.89 -2.65 -4.09
CA MET A 82 -17.93 -3.60 -2.96
C MET A 82 -19.37 -3.93 -2.50
N ARG A 83 -20.41 -3.29 -3.07
CA ARG A 83 -21.83 -3.56 -2.73
C ARG A 83 -22.44 -4.71 -3.52
N GLU A 84 -21.73 -5.28 -4.49
CA GLU A 84 -22.22 -6.37 -5.36
C GLU A 84 -21.61 -7.75 -5.04
N LEU A 85 -21.00 -7.91 -3.85
CA LEU A 85 -20.48 -9.19 -3.34
C LEU A 85 -21.24 -9.65 -2.09
#